data_AF-A0A957HL25-F1
#
_entry.id   AF-A0A957HL25-F1
#
_cell.length_a   1.000
_cell.length_b   1.000
_cell.length_c   1.000
_cell.angle_alpha   90.00
_cell.angle_beta   90.00
_cell.angle_gamma   90.00
#
_symmetry.space_group_name_H-M   'P 1'
#
loop_
_entity.id
_entity.type
_entity.pdbx_description
1 polymer ?
#
loop_
_entity_poly.entity_id
_entity_poly.type
_entity_poly.pdbx_seq_one_letter_code
_entity_poly.pdbx_strand_id
1 'polypeptide(L)'
;ERLEEADASTILYVLPDGSEAVYSVVVHSHKLGQFRRMVPLRGLDPSATYEVLDRYQKIRLTATGFELMVQGIGGDEDGRSGYGRTLHIRRLETGD
;
A
#
# COMPACT_ATOMS: atom_id res chain seq x y z
N GLU A 1 5.97 -5.03 9.91
CA GLU A 1 4.97 -4.96 11.01
C GLU A 1 3.69 -5.63 10.52
N ARG A 2 3.01 -6.47 11.33
CA ARG A 2 1.72 -7.10 10.96
C ARG A 2 0.61 -6.17 11.42
N LEU A 3 -0.19 -5.69 10.47
CA LEU A 3 -1.31 -4.80 10.75
C LEU A 3 -2.56 -5.67 10.83
N GLU A 4 -3.04 -5.94 12.04
CA GLU A 4 -4.24 -6.77 12.22
C GLU A 4 -5.50 -5.93 11.98
N GLU A 5 -6.18 -6.20 10.88
CA GLU A 5 -7.54 -5.75 10.66
C GLU A 5 -8.47 -6.96 10.72
N ALA A 6 -9.62 -6.82 11.38
CA ALA A 6 -10.55 -7.93 11.61
C ALA A 6 -11.01 -8.64 10.31
N ASP A 7 -10.91 -7.93 9.18
CA ASP A 7 -11.43 -8.35 7.87
C ASP A 7 -10.33 -8.56 6.82
N ALA A 8 -9.07 -8.23 7.15
CA ALA A 8 -7.94 -8.34 6.22
C ALA A 8 -6.59 -8.45 6.94
N SER A 9 -5.64 -9.11 6.30
CA SER A 9 -4.25 -9.10 6.76
C SER A 9 -3.42 -8.25 5.82
N THR A 10 -2.81 -7.19 6.37
CA THR A 10 -1.87 -6.33 5.65
C THR A 10 -0.47 -6.52 6.23
N ILE A 11 0.50 -6.68 5.34
CA ILE A 11 1.92 -6.72 5.67
C ILE A 11 2.64 -5.66 4.84
N LEU A 12 3.50 -4.90 5.51
CA LEU A 12 4.39 -3.92 4.89
C LEU A 12 5.83 -4.23 5.31
N TYR A 13 6.70 -4.36 4.30
CA TYR A 13 8.15 -4.39 4.45
C TYR A 13 8.72 -3.16 3.76
N VAL A 14 9.60 -2.44 4.46
CA VAL A 14 10.24 -1.23 3.94
C VAL A 14 11.74 -1.37 4.13
N LEU A 15 12.53 -0.98 3.13
CA LEU A 15 13.97 -0.91 3.26
C LEU A 15 14.37 0.15 4.31
N PRO A 16 15.51 0.00 5.01
CA PRO A 16 15.90 0.93 6.08
C PRO A 16 16.07 2.39 5.63
N ASP A 17 16.38 2.62 4.36
CA ASP A 17 16.52 3.94 3.73
C ASP A 17 15.18 4.51 3.22
N GLY A 18 14.10 3.73 3.34
CA GLY A 18 12.78 4.04 2.83
C GLY A 18 12.71 4.13 1.31
N SER A 19 13.68 3.64 0.54
CA SER A 19 13.70 3.77 -0.92
C SER A 19 12.71 2.84 -1.60
N GLU A 20 12.50 1.66 -1.01
CA GLU A 20 11.55 0.68 -1.51
C GLU A 20 10.72 0.04 -0.40
N ALA A 21 9.52 -0.39 -0.76
CA ALA A 21 8.67 -1.17 0.09
C ALA A 21 7.87 -2.23 -0.70
N VAL A 22 7.52 -3.31 -0.01
CA VAL A 22 6.55 -4.30 -0.48
C VAL A 22 5.33 -4.23 0.41
N TYR A 23 4.19 -3.93 -0.20
CA TYR A 23 2.89 -3.94 0.44
C TYR A 23 2.12 -5.17 -0.03
N SER A 24 1.61 -5.96 0.91
CA SER A 24 0.76 -7.12 0.60
C SER A 24 -0.46 -7.11 1.47
N VAL A 25 -1.62 -7.37 0.85
CA VAL A 25 -2.90 -7.40 1.54
C VAL A 25 -3.74 -8.57 1.05
N VAL A 26 -4.42 -9.22 2.00
CA VAL A 26 -5.40 -10.28 1.75
C VAL A 26 -6.66 -9.95 2.52
N VAL A 27 -7.79 -9.86 1.82
CA VAL A 27 -9.12 -9.61 2.41
C VAL A 27 -9.80 -10.95 2.68
N HIS A 28 -10.06 -11.23 3.94
CA HIS A 28 -10.69 -12.47 4.39
C HIS A 28 -12.22 -12.36 4.28
N SER A 29 -12.76 -11.24 4.73
CA SER A 29 -14.20 -10.96 4.74
C SER A 29 -14.48 -9.50 4.36
N HIS A 30 -15.57 -9.27 3.63
CA HIS A 30 -16.03 -7.92 3.29
C HIS A 30 -17.54 -7.82 3.53
N LYS A 31 -17.99 -6.89 4.39
CA LYS A 31 -19.42 -6.63 4.60
C LYS A 31 -19.96 -5.74 3.50
N LEU A 32 -21.05 -6.17 2.86
CA LEU A 32 -21.70 -5.39 1.81
C LEU A 32 -22.16 -4.03 2.35
N GLY A 33 -21.75 -2.94 1.70
CA GLY A 33 -22.14 -1.58 2.08
C GLY A 33 -21.26 -0.90 3.13
N GLN A 34 -20.14 -1.51 3.53
CA GLN A 34 -19.18 -0.91 4.45
C GLN A 34 -17.83 -0.74 3.76
N PHE A 35 -17.34 0.49 3.65
CA PHE A 35 -15.98 0.76 3.18
C PHE A 35 -14.96 0.27 4.21
N ARG A 36 -13.94 -0.44 3.73
CA ARG A 36 -12.81 -0.84 4.57
C ARG A 36 -11.96 0.40 4.88
N ARG A 37 -11.51 0.53 6.14
CA ARG A 37 -10.49 1.54 6.49
C ARG A 37 -9.17 1.13 5.86
N MET A 38 -8.54 2.05 5.14
CA MET A 38 -7.19 1.81 4.61
C MET A 38 -6.19 1.81 5.76
N VAL A 39 -5.24 0.87 5.74
CA VAL A 39 -4.15 0.90 6.70
C VAL A 39 -3.13 1.95 6.25
N PRO A 40 -2.78 2.94 7.08
CA PRO A 40 -1.76 3.90 6.74
C PRO A 40 -0.39 3.20 6.65
N LEU A 41 0.37 3.48 5.60
CA LEU A 41 1.73 2.96 5.47
C LEU A 41 2.66 3.60 6.51
N ARG A 42 3.82 2.99 6.74
CA ARG A 42 4.84 3.47 7.67
C ARG A 42 6.24 3.26 7.11
N GLY A 43 7.19 4.08 7.54
CA GLY A 43 8.62 3.89 7.23
C GLY A 43 9.07 4.44 5.86
N LEU A 44 8.17 5.04 5.09
CA LEU A 44 8.53 5.77 3.87
C LEU A 44 9.07 7.15 4.21
N ASP A 45 9.94 7.70 3.36
CA ASP A 45 10.29 9.12 3.41
C ASP A 45 9.07 9.97 3.02
N PRO A 46 8.54 10.82 3.92
CA PRO A 46 7.34 11.62 3.65
C PRO A 46 7.52 12.64 2.52
N SER A 47 8.76 13.08 2.26
CA SER A 47 9.10 14.12 1.28
C SER A 47 9.35 13.57 -0.12
N ALA A 48 9.57 12.26 -0.26
CA ALA A 48 9.85 11.62 -1.52
C ALA A 48 8.58 11.22 -2.27
N THR A 49 8.68 11.16 -3.60
CA THR A 49 7.63 10.62 -4.49
C THR A 49 7.88 9.14 -4.75
N TYR A 50 6.82 8.33 -4.78
CA TYR A 50 6.89 6.90 -5.04
C TYR A 50 5.98 6.48 -6.19
N GLU A 51 6.46 5.54 -6.98
CA GLU A 51 5.64 4.70 -7.87
C GLU A 51 5.11 3.51 -7.10
N VAL A 52 3.81 3.24 -7.22
CA VAL A 52 3.18 2.01 -6.73
C VAL A 52 2.89 1.12 -7.92
N LEU A 53 3.60 0.01 -7.99
CA LEU A 53 3.63 -0.94 -9.08
C LEU A 53 2.85 -2.20 -8.71
N ASP A 54 2.12 -2.76 -9.66
CA ASP A 54 1.53 -4.10 -9.49
C ASP A 54 2.55 -5.22 -9.78
N ARG A 55 2.08 -6.48 -9.66
CA ARG A 55 2.90 -7.67 -9.92
C ARG A 55 3.51 -7.76 -11.32
N TYR A 56 3.01 -6.96 -12.27
CA TYR A 56 3.51 -6.90 -13.64
C TYR A 56 4.36 -5.65 -13.90
N GLN A 57 4.80 -4.97 -12.83
CA GLN A 57 5.58 -3.73 -12.91
C GLN A 57 4.82 -2.59 -13.61
N LYS A 58 3.49 -2.66 -13.62
CA LYS A 58 2.66 -1.57 -14.13
C LYS A 58 2.39 -0.57 -13.02
N ILE A 59 2.67 0.71 -13.29
CA ILE A 59 2.34 1.80 -12.39
C ILE A 59 0.83 1.87 -12.21
N ARG A 60 0.39 1.73 -10.97
CA ARG A 60 -1.00 1.86 -10.54
C ARG A 60 -1.31 3.29 -10.11
N LEU A 61 -0.38 3.90 -9.38
CA LEU A 61 -0.43 5.31 -9.00
C LEU A 61 0.97 5.82 -8.67
N THR A 62 1.08 7.15 -8.63
CA THR A 62 2.24 7.87 -8.11
C THR A 62 1.75 8.78 -6.99
N ALA A 63 2.42 8.77 -5.85
CA ALA A 63 2.06 9.56 -4.67
C ALA A 63 3.28 9.87 -3.82
N THR A 64 3.20 10.93 -3.01
CA THR A 64 4.21 11.22 -1.99
C THR A 64 4.19 10.18 -0.88
N GLY A 65 5.32 10.00 -0.19
CA GLY A 65 5.37 9.15 1.01
C GLY A 65 4.39 9.63 2.07
N PHE A 66 4.20 10.95 2.22
CA PHE A 66 3.20 11.52 3.12
C PHE A 66 1.78 11.06 2.78
N GLU A 67 1.36 11.15 1.51
CA GLU A 67 0.03 10.70 1.08
C GLU A 67 -0.17 9.21 1.34
N LEU A 68 0.83 8.38 1.02
CA LEU A 68 0.77 6.94 1.28
C LEU A 68 0.66 6.60 2.77
N MET A 69 1.33 7.37 3.63
CA MET A 69 1.31 7.18 5.08
C MET A 69 0.08 7.77 5.78
N VAL A 70 -0.65 8.69 5.15
CA VAL A 70 -1.87 9.30 5.73
C VAL A 70 -3.13 8.67 5.16
N GLN A 71 -3.17 8.48 3.83
CA GLN A 71 -4.35 8.04 3.11
C GLN A 71 -4.30 6.54 2.80
N GLY A 72 -3.11 5.93 2.77
CA GLY A 72 -2.95 4.54 2.33
C GLY A 72 -2.95 4.42 0.81
N ILE A 73 -3.19 3.19 0.31
CA ILE A 73 -3.23 2.91 -1.13
C ILE A 73 -4.67 2.67 -1.57
N GLY A 74 -5.19 3.57 -2.40
CA GLY A 74 -6.53 3.47 -2.96
C GLY A 74 -6.82 2.14 -3.70
N GLY A 75 -8.09 1.78 -3.78
CA GLY A 75 -8.57 0.56 -4.44
C GLY A 75 -8.55 -0.71 -3.58
N ASP A 76 -8.17 -0.62 -2.30
CA ASP A 76 -8.40 -1.68 -1.30
C ASP A 76 -9.81 -1.64 -0.70
N GLU A 77 -10.56 -0.58 -0.96
CA GLU A 77 -11.88 -0.31 -0.38
C GLU A 77 -12.99 -1.15 -1.01
N ASP A 78 -12.82 -1.56 -2.28
CA ASP A 78 -13.79 -2.35 -3.06
C ASP A 78 -13.54 -3.88 -2.97
N GLY A 79 -12.54 -4.30 -2.19
CA GLY A 79 -12.06 -5.68 -2.16
C GLY A 79 -13.13 -6.66 -1.67
N ARG A 80 -13.75 -7.38 -2.61
CA ARG A 80 -14.62 -8.54 -2.30
C ARG A 80 -13.82 -9.57 -1.49
N SER A 81 -14.50 -10.36 -0.65
CA SER A 81 -13.88 -11.47 0.07
C SER A 81 -13.03 -12.34 -0.87
N GLY A 82 -11.82 -12.70 -0.45
CA GLY A 82 -10.85 -13.45 -1.28
C GLY A 82 -10.01 -12.58 -2.21
N TYR A 83 -10.19 -11.25 -2.20
CA TYR A 83 -9.28 -10.33 -2.87
C TYR A 83 -7.92 -10.30 -2.17
N GLY A 84 -6.86 -10.33 -2.96
CA GLY A 84 -5.52 -10.04 -2.46
C GLY A 84 -4.68 -9.36 -3.53
N ARG A 85 -3.76 -8.50 -3.09
CA ARG A 85 -2.78 -7.88 -3.97
C ARG A 85 -1.43 -7.74 -3.27
N THR A 86 -0.38 -7.80 -4.07
CA THR A 86 0.97 -7.41 -3.67
C THR A 86 1.41 -6.30 -4.60
N LEU A 87 1.92 -5.23 -4.00
CA LEU A 87 2.37 -4.01 -4.66
C LEU A 87 3.82 -3.77 -4.29
N HIS A 88 4.59 -3.35 -5.29
CA HIS A 88 5.94 -2.86 -5.10
C HIS A 88 5.90 -1.34 -5.10
N ILE A 89 6.48 -0.73 -4.08
CA ILE A 89 6.53 0.71 -3.90
C ILE A 89 7.99 1.09 -4.07
N ARG A 90 8.28 1.96 -5.03
CA ARG A 90 9.65 2.35 -5.35
C ARG A 90 9.73 3.87 -5.42
N ARG A 91 10.71 4.45 -4.73
CA ARG A 91 10.99 5.88 -4.79
C ARG A 91 11.32 6.27 -6.22
N LEU A 92 10.73 7.36 -6.69
CA LEU A 92 11.10 7.95 -7.97
C LEU A 92 12.49 8.59 -7.79
N GLU A 93 13.46 8.17 -8.57
CA GLU A 93 14.73 8.90 -8.63
C GLU A 93 14.46 10.26 -9.25
N THR A 94 14.73 11.32 -8.48
CA THR A 94 14.75 12.66 -9.05
C THR A 94 16.12 12.79 -9.68
N GLY A 95 16.20 12.75 -11.00
CA GLY A 95 17.47 12.95 -11.70
C GLY A 95 18.03 14.33 -11.36
N ASP A 96 19.29 14.37 -10.91
CA ASP A 96 20.10 15.59 -10.85
C ASP A 96 20.38 16.15 -12.25
#